data_AF-A0A4Q4BP23-F1
#
_entry.id   AF-A0A4Q4BP23-F1
#
_cell.length_a   1.000
_cell.length_b   1.000
_cell.length_c   1.000
_cell.angle_alpha   90.00
_cell.angle_beta   90.00
_cell.angle_gamma   90.00
#
_symmetry.space_group_name_H-M   'P 1'
#
loop_
_entity.id
_entity.type
_entity.pdbx_description
1 polymer ?
#
loop_
_entity_poly.entity_id
_entity_poly.type
_entity_poly.pdbx_seq_one_letter_code
_entity_poly.pdbx_strand_id
1 'polypeptide(L)'
;MFPSPAMSNIDGDRLRNELARQYRIIRGEFVVRMALVALAYSVCALYVPPWIMAVLFSIEVAGEFTAQGLLRGLDPVRSPQRYWLFVLCLVPMEASLISASGMVWMQDDPYAKAIAVGIVMGSLLHLCSVRSIHLLLGIVGMMTVAVVVLVFNTLHWLDEGNLVGLAISTITAIAGIGYAATAMISNHRLHRAGAEAAAAARASSVAKGRFLAQISHELRTPLNAVIGLGE
;
A
#
# COMPACT_ATOMS: atom_id res chain seq x y z
N MET A 1 6.54 -6.23 25.87
CA MET A 1 6.78 -7.40 24.99
C MET A 1 5.46 -8.15 24.89
N PHE A 2 4.62 -7.81 23.92
CA PHE A 2 3.32 -8.48 23.74
C PHE A 2 3.58 -9.90 23.23
N PRO A 3 2.99 -10.95 23.81
CA PRO A 3 3.14 -12.30 23.31
C PRO A 3 2.44 -12.36 21.95
N SER A 4 3.24 -12.50 20.89
CA SER A 4 2.70 -12.72 19.56
C SER A 4 1.95 -14.06 19.60
N PRO A 5 0.65 -14.13 19.25
CA PRO A 5 0.02 -15.42 19.04
C PRO A 5 0.88 -16.13 17.98
N ALA A 6 1.34 -17.34 18.31
CA ALA A 6 2.17 -18.12 17.41
C ALA A 6 1.37 -18.31 16.11
N MET A 7 1.70 -17.50 15.08
CA MET A 7 1.09 -17.64 13.76
C MET A 7 1.32 -19.07 13.32
N SER A 8 0.26 -19.75 12.88
CA SER A 8 0.43 -21.09 12.32
C SER A 8 1.38 -21.00 11.11
N ASN A 9 2.13 -22.07 10.81
CA ASN A 9 3.03 -22.09 9.64
C ASN A 9 2.30 -21.70 8.34
N ILE A 10 1.00 -22.02 8.25
CA ILE A 10 0.13 -21.69 7.11
C ILE A 10 -0.11 -20.17 7.02
N ASP A 11 -0.38 -19.50 8.14
CA ASP A 11 -0.57 -18.05 8.18
C ASP A 11 0.74 -17.30 7.87
N GLY A 12 1.86 -17.83 8.37
CA GLY A 12 3.19 -17.30 8.08
C GLY A 12 3.55 -17.36 6.60
N ASP A 13 3.27 -18.47 5.94
CA ASP A 13 3.52 -18.63 4.50
C ASP A 13 2.56 -17.79 3.64
N ARG A 14 1.32 -17.62 4.08
CA ARG A 14 0.38 -16.69 3.45
C ARG A 14 0.91 -15.25 3.49
N LEU A 15 1.30 -14.79 4.67
CA LEU A 15 1.83 -13.44 4.89
C LEU A 15 3.13 -13.21 4.10
N ARG A 16 4.03 -14.19 4.08
CA ARG A 16 5.26 -14.16 3.27
C ARG A 16 4.96 -13.97 1.78
N ASN A 17 3.99 -14.72 1.24
CA ASN A 17 3.59 -14.62 -0.16
C ASN A 17 2.94 -13.26 -0.48
N GLU A 18 2.19 -12.70 0.45
CA GLU A 18 1.58 -11.37 0.36
C GLU A 18 2.65 -10.28 0.33
N LEU A 19 3.60 -10.30 1.26
CA LEU A 19 4.74 -9.37 1.31
C LEU A 19 5.63 -9.47 0.05
N ALA A 20 5.86 -10.68 -0.46
CA ALA A 20 6.61 -10.88 -1.71
C ALA A 20 5.86 -10.32 -2.93
N ARG A 21 4.53 -10.40 -2.95
CA ARG A 21 3.70 -9.76 -3.98
C ARG A 21 3.80 -8.24 -3.89
N GLN A 22 3.69 -7.70 -2.67
CA GLN A 22 3.82 -6.27 -2.43
C GLN A 22 5.19 -5.73 -2.87
N TYR A 23 6.27 -6.45 -2.55
CA TYR A 23 7.62 -6.10 -2.99
C TYR A 23 7.73 -5.95 -4.51
N ARG A 24 7.15 -6.89 -5.27
CA ARG A 24 7.18 -6.86 -6.74
C ARG A 24 6.46 -5.63 -7.31
N ILE A 25 5.33 -5.26 -6.72
CA ILE A 25 4.54 -4.10 -7.18
C ILE A 25 5.26 -2.80 -6.83
N ILE A 26 5.69 -2.64 -5.57
CA ILE A 26 6.42 -1.44 -5.12
C ILE A 26 7.66 -1.18 -5.99
N ARG A 27 8.39 -2.26 -6.33
CA ARG A 27 9.58 -2.17 -7.17
C ARG A 27 9.27 -1.89 -8.63
N GLY A 28 8.19 -2.44 -9.18
CA GLY A 28 7.77 -2.19 -10.56
C GLY A 28 7.34 -0.74 -10.79
N GLU A 29 6.70 -0.13 -9.79
CA GLU A 29 6.19 1.25 -9.88
C GLU A 29 7.19 2.30 -9.36
N PHE A 30 8.37 1.89 -8.91
CA PHE A 30 9.32 2.75 -8.21
C PHE A 30 9.66 4.04 -8.97
N VAL A 31 10.05 3.93 -10.25
CA VAL A 31 10.51 5.08 -11.05
C VAL A 31 9.37 6.09 -11.26
N VAL A 32 8.19 5.60 -11.65
CA VAL A 32 7.03 6.45 -11.89
C VAL A 32 6.58 7.12 -10.59
N ARG A 33 6.51 6.37 -9.48
CA ARG A 33 6.15 6.92 -8.17
C ARG A 33 7.14 7.99 -7.72
N MET A 34 8.44 7.72 -7.81
CA MET A 34 9.48 8.66 -7.40
C MET A 34 9.44 9.94 -8.24
N ALA A 35 9.19 9.84 -9.55
CA ALA A 35 9.04 11.01 -10.41
C ALA A 35 7.80 11.86 -10.04
N LEU A 36 6.66 11.24 -9.77
CA LEU A 36 5.44 11.94 -9.34
C LEU A 36 5.60 12.59 -7.96
N VAL A 37 6.27 11.91 -7.03
CA VAL A 37 6.55 12.46 -5.69
C VAL A 37 7.54 13.61 -5.78
N ALA A 38 8.60 13.49 -6.58
CA ALA A 38 9.54 14.58 -6.83
C ALA A 38 8.83 15.79 -7.46
N LEU A 39 7.89 15.56 -8.39
CA LEU A 39 7.05 16.62 -8.95
C LEU A 39 6.20 17.30 -7.87
N ALA A 40 5.57 16.53 -6.98
CA ALA A 40 4.78 17.08 -5.87
C ALA A 40 5.65 17.99 -4.97
N TYR A 41 6.83 17.54 -4.55
CA TYR A 41 7.76 18.39 -3.80
C TYR A 41 8.24 19.62 -4.57
N SER A 42 8.44 19.50 -5.88
CA SER A 42 8.83 20.62 -6.74
C SER A 42 7.73 21.68 -6.80
N VAL A 43 6.47 21.27 -6.87
CA VAL A 43 5.32 22.18 -6.81
C VAL A 43 5.21 22.82 -5.42
N CYS A 44 5.41 22.06 -4.34
CA CYS A 44 5.43 22.61 -2.99
C CYS A 44 6.55 23.64 -2.77
N ALA A 45 7.69 23.47 -3.45
CA ALA A 45 8.83 24.39 -3.37
C ALA A 45 8.56 25.78 -3.97
N LEU A 46 7.45 25.95 -4.71
CA LEU A 46 6.98 27.27 -5.16
C LEU A 46 6.43 28.12 -4.02
N TYR A 47 5.95 27.48 -2.95
CA TYR A 47 5.25 28.10 -1.83
C TYR A 47 6.05 28.05 -0.52
N VAL A 48 6.93 27.06 -0.37
CA VAL A 48 7.70 26.80 0.85
C VAL A 48 9.18 26.79 0.48
N PRO A 49 10.09 27.28 1.35
CA PRO A 49 11.52 27.32 1.05
C PRO A 49 12.07 26.00 0.47
N PRO A 50 12.77 26.02 -0.68
CA PRO A 50 13.18 24.80 -1.38
C PRO A 50 14.06 23.86 -0.55
N TRP A 51 14.83 24.38 0.41
CA TRP A 51 15.66 23.56 1.28
C TRP A 51 14.84 22.68 2.24
N ILE A 52 13.66 23.16 2.68
CA ILE A 52 12.73 22.36 3.50
C ILE A 52 12.19 21.21 2.65
N MET A 53 11.78 21.50 1.41
CA MET A 53 11.30 20.48 0.48
C MET A 53 12.38 19.46 0.15
N ALA A 54 13.64 19.90 0.00
CA ALA A 54 14.77 19.00 -0.21
C ALA A 54 14.99 18.06 1.00
N VAL A 55 14.89 18.57 2.23
CA VAL A 55 15.02 17.75 3.45
C VAL A 55 13.89 16.72 3.52
N LEU A 56 12.63 17.14 3.33
CA LEU A 56 11.48 16.23 3.37
C LEU A 56 11.55 15.18 2.26
N PHE A 57 11.91 15.58 1.04
CA PHE A 57 12.11 14.65 -0.07
C PHE A 57 13.26 13.66 0.19
N SER A 58 14.32 14.10 0.87
CA SER A 58 15.43 13.21 1.25
C SER A 58 14.98 12.12 2.23
N ILE A 59 14.05 12.44 3.15
CA ILE A 59 13.44 11.46 4.06
C ILE A 59 12.67 10.42 3.26
N GLU A 60 11.88 10.85 2.28
CA GLU A 60 11.11 9.97 1.41
C GLU A 60 12.02 9.02 0.62
N VAL A 61 13.06 9.56 -0.02
CA VAL A 61 14.04 8.77 -0.78
C VAL A 61 14.77 7.78 0.10
N ALA A 62 15.30 8.22 1.24
CA ALA A 62 16.02 7.36 2.19
C ALA A 62 15.11 6.28 2.79
N GLY A 63 13.88 6.65 3.15
CA GLY A 63 12.85 5.75 3.65
C GLY A 63 12.50 4.69 2.61
N GLU A 64 12.35 5.06 1.34
CA GLU A 64 12.03 4.14 0.26
C GLU A 64 13.15 3.10 0.03
N PHE A 65 14.42 3.54 -0.02
CA PHE A 65 15.55 2.62 -0.11
C PHE A 65 15.63 1.68 1.10
N THR A 66 15.39 2.22 2.30
CA THR A 66 15.38 1.44 3.54
C THR A 66 14.25 0.41 3.54
N ALA A 67 13.02 0.82 3.18
CA ALA A 67 11.86 -0.05 3.11
C ALA A 67 12.06 -1.18 2.08
N GLN A 68 12.59 -0.89 0.90
CA GLN A 68 12.91 -1.92 -0.10
C GLN A 68 13.99 -2.90 0.40
N GLY A 69 15.02 -2.40 1.08
CA GLY A 69 16.05 -3.21 1.72
C GLY A 69 15.46 -4.13 2.79
N LEU A 70 14.58 -3.61 3.64
CA LEU A 70 13.92 -4.38 4.70
C LEU A 70 12.93 -5.40 4.15
N LEU A 71 12.22 -5.10 3.06
CA LEU A 71 11.23 -5.99 2.48
C LEU A 71 11.85 -7.11 1.63
N ARG A 72 13.07 -6.92 1.11
CA ARG A 72 13.76 -7.89 0.26
C ARG A 72 14.02 -9.22 0.98
N GLY A 73 13.29 -10.26 0.58
CA GLY A 73 13.40 -11.60 1.17
C GLY A 73 12.92 -11.67 2.63
N LEU A 74 12.03 -10.76 3.03
CA LEU A 74 11.50 -10.71 4.39
C LEU A 74 10.68 -11.96 4.71
N ASP A 75 11.05 -12.62 5.80
CA ASP A 75 10.26 -13.66 6.45
C ASP A 75 9.71 -13.10 7.78
N PRO A 76 8.40 -12.84 7.87
CA PRO A 76 7.80 -12.24 9.07
C PRO A 76 7.83 -13.18 10.29
N VAL A 77 7.87 -14.50 10.08
CA VAL A 77 7.94 -15.50 11.16
C VAL A 77 9.35 -15.57 11.73
N ARG A 78 10.36 -15.60 10.85
CA ARG A 78 11.78 -15.70 11.27
C ARG A 78 12.36 -14.37 11.74
N SER A 79 11.87 -13.24 11.22
CA SER A 79 12.43 -11.91 11.48
C SER A 79 11.35 -10.86 11.83
N PRO A 80 10.63 -11.03 12.96
CA PRO A 80 9.53 -10.14 13.34
C PRO A 80 9.97 -8.69 13.57
N GLN A 81 11.19 -8.48 14.06
CA GLN A 81 11.75 -7.12 14.22
C GLN A 81 11.92 -6.40 12.89
N ARG A 82 12.43 -7.10 11.86
CA ARG A 82 12.61 -6.55 10.52
C ARG A 82 11.27 -6.20 9.88
N TYR A 83 10.24 -7.01 10.14
CA TYR A 83 8.87 -6.75 9.72
C TYR A 83 8.30 -5.46 10.35
N TRP A 84 8.41 -5.30 11.66
CA TRP A 84 7.94 -4.07 12.32
C TRP A 84 8.74 -2.84 11.92
N LEU A 85 10.05 -2.96 11.73
CA LEU A 85 10.88 -1.85 11.24
C LEU A 85 10.45 -1.41 9.84
N PHE A 86 10.12 -2.37 8.96
CA PHE A 86 9.56 -2.06 7.64
C PHE A 86 8.22 -1.32 7.74
N VAL A 87 7.31 -1.77 8.61
CA VAL A 87 6.02 -1.10 8.83
C VAL A 87 6.22 0.32 9.41
N LEU A 88 7.14 0.49 10.35
CA LEU A 88 7.43 1.78 10.98
C LEU A 88 8.14 2.76 10.05
N CYS A 89 8.95 2.27 9.11
CA CYS A 89 9.62 3.09 8.09
C CYS A 89 8.62 3.88 7.23
N LEU A 90 7.37 3.41 7.14
CA LEU A 90 6.29 4.07 6.40
C LEU A 90 5.89 5.42 7.00
N VAL A 91 5.95 5.55 8.33
CA VAL A 91 5.45 6.73 9.05
C VAL A 91 6.22 8.00 8.67
N PRO A 92 7.57 8.06 8.78
CA PRO A 92 8.29 9.28 8.42
C PRO A 92 8.19 9.61 6.93
N MET A 93 8.07 8.61 6.05
CA MET A 93 7.84 8.80 4.62
C MET A 93 6.52 9.53 4.38
N GLU A 94 5.41 8.94 4.82
CA GLU A 94 4.08 9.53 4.67
C GLU A 94 3.96 10.88 5.36
N ALA A 95 4.49 11.01 6.58
CA ALA A 95 4.48 12.26 7.31
C ALA A 95 5.23 13.36 6.56
N SER A 96 6.31 13.04 5.85
CA SER A 96 7.10 14.03 5.10
C SER A 96 6.32 14.64 3.93
N LEU A 97 5.60 13.84 3.15
CA LEU A 97 4.82 14.32 2.00
C LEU A 97 3.58 15.11 2.46
N ILE A 98 2.87 14.58 3.45
CA ILE A 98 1.69 15.26 3.99
C ILE A 98 2.08 16.55 4.73
N SER A 99 3.25 16.59 5.37
CA SER A 99 3.75 17.83 5.96
C SER A 99 4.09 18.87 4.89
N ALA A 100 4.69 18.47 3.77
CA ALA A 100 4.90 19.40 2.64
C ALA A 100 3.58 20.00 2.16
N SER A 101 2.55 19.17 1.98
CA SER A 101 1.20 19.61 1.67
C SER A 101 0.61 20.53 2.75
N GLY A 102 0.81 20.22 4.03
CA GLY A 102 0.35 21.02 5.16
C GLY A 102 1.01 22.41 5.21
N MET A 103 2.30 22.49 4.92
CA MET A 103 3.02 23.78 4.84
C MET A 103 2.55 24.65 3.68
N VAL A 104 2.18 24.03 2.54
CA VAL A 104 1.54 24.73 1.43
C VAL A 104 0.14 25.19 1.82
N TRP A 105 -0.63 24.36 2.54
CA TRP A 105 -1.94 24.74 3.07
C TRP A 105 -1.87 25.96 3.99
N MET A 106 -0.78 26.19 4.70
CA MET A 106 -0.63 27.37 5.55
C MET A 106 -0.44 28.69 4.79
N GLN A 107 -0.29 28.67 3.46
CA GLN A 107 -0.16 29.90 2.68
C GLN A 107 -1.52 30.52 2.39
N ASP A 108 -1.58 31.84 2.42
CA ASP A 108 -2.76 32.65 2.08
C ASP A 108 -2.94 32.81 0.56
N ASP A 109 -2.96 31.69 -0.16
CA ASP A 109 -3.17 31.63 -1.60
C ASP A 109 -4.22 30.55 -1.94
N PRO A 110 -5.30 30.88 -2.68
CA PRO A 110 -6.30 29.91 -3.13
C PRO A 110 -5.72 28.70 -3.87
N TYR A 111 -4.69 28.89 -4.70
CA TYR A 111 -4.02 27.83 -5.43
C TYR A 111 -3.25 26.89 -4.49
N ALA A 112 -2.67 27.42 -3.42
CA ALA A 112 -1.97 26.62 -2.42
C ALA A 112 -2.91 25.62 -1.73
N LYS A 113 -4.13 26.06 -1.37
CA LYS A 113 -5.15 25.17 -0.78
C LYS A 113 -5.53 24.04 -1.75
N ALA A 114 -5.72 24.35 -3.04
CA ALA A 114 -6.05 23.37 -4.06
C ALA A 114 -4.93 22.34 -4.27
N ILE A 115 -3.67 22.79 -4.31
CA ILE A 115 -2.49 21.92 -4.41
C ILE A 115 -2.40 20.99 -3.19
N ALA A 116 -2.55 21.53 -1.98
CA ALA A 116 -2.49 20.75 -0.76
C ALA A 116 -3.57 19.66 -0.73
N VAL A 117 -4.83 20.00 -1.04
CA VAL A 117 -5.92 19.01 -1.13
C VAL A 117 -5.61 17.97 -2.21
N GLY A 118 -5.10 18.39 -3.37
CA GLY A 118 -4.71 17.48 -4.45
C GLY A 118 -3.65 16.46 -4.03
N ILE A 119 -2.61 16.90 -3.30
CA ILE A 119 -1.55 16.01 -2.78
C ILE A 119 -2.10 15.05 -1.74
N VAL A 120 -2.93 15.52 -0.81
CA VAL A 120 -3.58 14.64 0.19
C VAL A 120 -4.48 13.61 -0.50
N MET A 121 -5.31 14.02 -1.46
CA MET A 121 -6.16 13.11 -2.23
C MET A 121 -5.35 12.09 -3.02
N GLY A 122 -4.26 12.52 -3.68
CA GLY A 122 -3.34 11.62 -4.38
C GLY A 122 -2.69 10.59 -3.44
N SER A 123 -2.29 11.02 -2.25
CA SER A 123 -1.71 10.15 -1.21
C SER A 123 -2.73 9.12 -0.71
N LEU A 124 -3.96 9.55 -0.42
CA LEU A 124 -5.05 8.65 -0.03
C LEU A 124 -5.38 7.64 -1.14
N LEU A 125 -5.45 8.09 -2.40
CA LEU A 125 -5.67 7.20 -3.55
C LEU A 125 -4.55 6.17 -3.71
N HIS A 126 -3.30 6.59 -3.51
CA HIS A 126 -2.15 5.69 -3.53
C HIS A 126 -2.22 4.64 -2.41
N LEU A 127 -2.54 5.05 -1.18
CA LEU A 127 -2.71 4.15 -0.03
C LEU A 127 -3.84 3.14 -0.29
N CYS A 128 -4.97 3.58 -0.84
CA CYS A 128 -6.11 2.73 -1.18
C CYS A 128 -5.79 1.74 -2.31
N SER A 129 -4.96 2.12 -3.28
CA SER A 129 -4.71 1.32 -4.49
C SER A 129 -3.54 0.37 -4.31
N VAL A 130 -2.36 0.90 -3.99
CA VAL A 130 -1.10 0.15 -4.03
C VAL A 130 -0.81 -0.51 -2.68
N ARG A 131 -1.08 0.20 -1.58
CA ARG A 131 -0.72 -0.27 -0.23
C ARG A 131 -1.81 -1.08 0.46
N SER A 132 -3.02 -1.14 -0.10
CA SER A 132 -4.13 -1.96 0.42
C SER A 132 -3.89 -3.46 0.27
N ILE A 133 -2.88 -3.89 -0.50
CA ILE A 133 -2.50 -5.30 -0.64
C ILE A 133 -2.21 -5.90 0.73
N HIS A 134 -1.44 -5.20 1.57
CA HIS A 134 -1.22 -5.57 2.97
C HIS A 134 -1.87 -4.53 3.87
N LEU A 135 -3.03 -4.89 4.44
CA LEU A 135 -3.93 -3.96 5.12
C LEU A 135 -3.27 -3.16 6.25
N LEU A 136 -2.31 -3.75 6.96
CA LEU A 136 -1.62 -3.07 8.06
C LEU A 136 -0.85 -1.83 7.58
N LEU A 137 -0.19 -1.91 6.42
CA LEU A 137 0.54 -0.76 5.85
C LEU A 137 -0.43 0.34 5.41
N GLY A 138 -1.55 -0.06 4.81
CA GLY A 138 -2.64 0.87 4.50
C GLY A 138 -3.14 1.60 5.74
N ILE A 139 -3.42 0.88 6.84
CA ILE A 139 -3.90 1.47 8.10
C ILE A 139 -2.86 2.42 8.72
N VAL A 140 -1.59 2.00 8.81
CA VAL A 140 -0.51 2.85 9.35
C VAL A 140 -0.33 4.11 8.52
N GLY A 141 -0.37 4.00 7.19
CA GLY A 141 -0.35 5.16 6.29
C GLY A 141 -1.55 6.09 6.52
N MET A 142 -2.78 5.55 6.54
CA MET A 142 -4.00 6.33 6.77
C MET A 142 -3.99 7.07 8.10
N MET A 143 -3.52 6.41 9.18
CA MET A 143 -3.37 7.06 10.48
C MET A 143 -2.36 8.20 10.44
N THR A 144 -1.24 8.00 9.74
CA THR A 144 -0.21 9.04 9.57
C THR A 144 -0.77 10.25 8.83
N VAL A 145 -1.45 10.03 7.70
CA VAL A 145 -2.12 11.10 6.94
C VAL A 145 -3.14 11.82 7.82
N ALA A 146 -3.99 11.09 8.53
CA ALA A 146 -5.03 11.66 9.38
C ALA A 146 -4.45 12.56 10.47
N VAL A 147 -3.43 12.09 11.18
CA VAL A 147 -2.78 12.87 12.25
C VAL A 147 -2.17 14.15 11.68
N VAL A 148 -1.36 14.05 10.60
CA VAL A 148 -0.67 15.21 10.05
C VAL A 148 -1.66 16.23 9.45
N VAL A 149 -2.67 15.77 8.70
CA VAL A 149 -3.72 16.65 8.16
C VAL A 149 -4.46 17.38 9.28
N LEU A 150 -4.86 16.67 10.34
CA LEU A 150 -5.59 17.28 11.45
C LEU A 150 -4.72 18.27 12.24
N VAL A 151 -3.42 18.00 12.38
CA VAL A 151 -2.48 18.94 12.99
C VAL A 151 -2.41 20.24 12.18
N PHE A 152 -2.13 20.18 10.87
CA PHE A 152 -2.05 21.39 10.05
C PHE A 152 -3.39 22.12 9.93
N ASN A 153 -4.50 21.39 9.84
CA ASN A 153 -5.83 21.99 9.85
C ASN A 153 -6.10 22.75 11.15
N THR A 154 -5.74 22.16 12.29
CA THR A 154 -5.91 22.77 13.61
C THR A 154 -5.03 24.01 13.75
N LEU A 155 -3.75 23.92 13.39
CA LEU A 155 -2.83 25.05 13.45
C LEU A 155 -3.30 26.24 12.62
N HIS A 156 -3.76 26.00 11.39
CA HIS A 156 -4.23 27.06 10.50
C HIS A 156 -5.43 27.82 11.07
N TRP A 157 -6.48 27.11 11.49
CA TRP A 157 -7.70 27.78 11.96
C TRP A 157 -7.60 28.37 13.37
N LEU A 158 -6.67 27.86 14.20
CA LEU A 158 -6.36 28.49 15.48
C LEU A 158 -5.64 29.83 15.28
N ASP A 159 -4.74 29.93 14.31
CA ASP A 159 -4.04 31.17 13.97
C ASP A 159 -5.02 32.24 13.46
N GLU A 160 -6.00 31.84 12.64
CA GLU A 160 -7.08 32.73 12.17
C GLU A 160 -8.15 33.04 13.24
N GLY A 161 -8.15 32.34 14.39
CA GLY A 161 -9.17 32.49 15.43
C GLY A 161 -10.58 32.03 15.00
N ASN A 162 -10.70 31.20 13.95
CA ASN A 162 -11.96 30.82 13.34
C ASN A 162 -12.38 29.39 13.70
N LEU A 163 -13.13 29.27 14.80
CA LEU A 163 -13.63 27.98 15.30
C LEU A 163 -14.63 27.30 14.35
N VAL A 164 -15.40 28.07 13.57
CA VAL A 164 -16.37 27.51 12.61
C VAL A 164 -15.64 26.86 11.44
N GLY A 165 -14.62 27.55 10.90
CA GLY A 165 -13.73 27.01 9.88
C GLY A 165 -13.02 25.74 10.34
N LEU A 166 -12.52 25.72 11.57
CA LEU A 166 -11.93 24.54 12.19
C LEU A 166 -12.91 23.36 12.25
N ALA A 167 -14.13 23.59 12.75
CA ALA A 167 -15.13 22.53 12.89
C ALA A 167 -15.52 21.94 11.53
N ILE A 168 -15.85 22.78 10.55
CA ILE A 168 -16.28 22.34 9.22
C ILE A 168 -15.16 21.57 8.52
N SER A 169 -13.96 22.15 8.45
CA SER A 169 -12.81 21.51 7.78
C SER A 169 -12.40 20.19 8.45
N THR A 170 -12.47 20.11 9.78
CA THR A 170 -12.18 18.90 10.55
C THR A 170 -13.19 17.80 10.24
N ILE A 171 -14.50 18.12 10.22
CA ILE A 171 -15.56 17.16 9.87
C ILE A 171 -15.35 16.67 8.43
N THR A 172 -15.06 17.58 7.49
CA THR A 172 -14.79 17.22 6.09
C THR A 172 -13.56 16.33 5.96
N ALA A 173 -12.46 16.63 6.66
CA ALA A 173 -11.25 15.83 6.66
C ALA A 173 -11.51 14.42 7.21
N ILE A 174 -12.19 14.31 8.36
CA ILE A 174 -12.56 13.03 8.98
C ILE A 174 -13.46 12.22 8.04
N ALA A 175 -14.45 12.85 7.41
CA ALA A 175 -15.33 12.18 6.46
C ALA A 175 -14.57 11.67 5.22
N GLY A 176 -13.68 12.50 4.65
CA GLY A 176 -12.84 12.13 3.50
C GLY A 176 -11.89 10.97 3.81
N ILE A 177 -11.22 11.02 4.96
CA ILE A 177 -10.35 9.93 5.45
C ILE A 177 -11.18 8.68 5.73
N GLY A 178 -12.37 8.82 6.32
CA GLY A 178 -13.29 7.71 6.57
C GLY A 178 -13.72 7.02 5.27
N TYR A 179 -14.04 7.79 4.23
CA TYR A 179 -14.36 7.26 2.92
C TYR A 179 -13.15 6.56 2.28
N ALA A 180 -11.95 7.15 2.37
CA ALA A 180 -10.73 6.51 1.90
C ALA A 180 -10.46 5.18 2.65
N ALA A 181 -10.69 5.14 3.96
CA ALA A 181 -10.52 3.93 4.76
C ALA A 181 -11.52 2.83 4.36
N THR A 182 -12.80 3.17 4.11
CA THR A 182 -13.79 2.18 3.63
C THR A 182 -13.44 1.67 2.23
N ALA A 183 -13.01 2.56 1.32
CA ALA A 183 -12.53 2.19 -0.01
C ALA A 183 -11.31 1.27 0.07
N MET A 184 -10.35 1.55 0.94
CA MET A 184 -9.16 0.71 1.17
C MET A 184 -9.52 -0.70 1.66
N ILE A 185 -10.43 -0.81 2.63
CA ILE A 185 -10.89 -2.11 3.15
C ILE A 185 -11.63 -2.89 2.05
N SER A 186 -12.47 -2.22 1.27
CA SER A 186 -13.16 -2.81 0.13
C SER A 186 -12.17 -3.34 -0.91
N ASN A 187 -11.16 -2.54 -1.26
CA ASN A 187 -10.15 -2.93 -2.24
C ASN A 187 -9.29 -4.11 -1.75
N HIS A 188 -8.90 -4.12 -0.47
CA HIS A 188 -8.21 -5.25 0.14
C HIS A 188 -9.03 -6.56 0.04
N ARG A 189 -10.34 -6.49 0.34
CA ARG A 189 -11.24 -7.65 0.22
C ARG A 189 -11.33 -8.13 -1.24
N LEU A 190 -11.44 -7.21 -2.20
CA LEU A 190 -11.50 -7.54 -3.62
C LEU A 190 -10.22 -8.21 -4.11
N HIS A 191 -9.05 -7.67 -3.75
CA HIS A 191 -7.76 -8.27 -4.08
C HIS A 191 -7.60 -9.67 -3.48
N ARG A 192 -8.03 -9.86 -2.23
CA ARG A 192 -7.98 -11.16 -1.57
C ARG A 192 -8.92 -12.18 -2.25
N ALA A 193 -10.17 -11.80 -2.53
CA ALA A 193 -11.12 -12.67 -3.21
C ALA A 193 -10.63 -13.06 -4.61
N GLY A 194 -10.08 -12.10 -5.37
CA GLY A 194 -9.49 -12.36 -6.68
C GLY A 194 -8.28 -13.32 -6.61
N ALA A 195 -7.43 -13.17 -5.60
CA ALA A 195 -6.29 -14.06 -5.39
C ALA A 195 -6.73 -15.49 -5.03
N GLU A 196 -7.76 -15.65 -4.20
CA GLU A 196 -8.34 -16.94 -3.82
C GLU A 196 -9.01 -17.62 -5.03
N ALA A 197 -9.81 -16.89 -5.80
CA ALA A 197 -10.45 -17.40 -7.03
C ALA A 197 -9.41 -17.86 -8.07
N ALA A 198 -8.35 -17.07 -8.29
CA ALA A 198 -7.26 -17.42 -9.21
C ALA A 198 -6.46 -18.65 -8.72
N ALA A 199 -6.36 -18.88 -7.42
CA ALA A 199 -5.74 -20.08 -6.87
C ALA A 199 -6.64 -21.32 -7.11
N ALA A 200 -7.95 -21.20 -6.86
CA ALA A 200 -8.92 -22.27 -7.10
C ALA A 200 -8.99 -22.68 -8.58
N ALA A 201 -9.03 -21.72 -9.50
CA ALA A 201 -9.04 -21.98 -10.94
C ALA A 201 -7.79 -22.72 -11.42
N ARG A 202 -6.61 -22.35 -10.89
CA ARG A 202 -5.34 -23.05 -11.18
C ARG A 202 -5.34 -24.47 -10.62
N ALA A 203 -5.81 -24.68 -9.40
CA ALA A 203 -5.92 -26.01 -8.80
C ALA A 203 -6.85 -26.93 -9.63
N SER A 204 -8.00 -26.42 -10.07
CA SER A 204 -8.93 -27.15 -10.93
C SER A 204 -8.30 -27.51 -12.28
N SER A 205 -7.60 -26.57 -12.92
CA SER A 205 -6.93 -26.80 -14.21
C SER A 205 -5.84 -27.87 -14.10
N VAL A 206 -5.05 -27.84 -13.02
CA VAL A 206 -4.02 -28.86 -12.74
C VAL A 206 -4.66 -30.22 -12.49
N ALA A 207 -5.74 -30.29 -11.72
CA ALA A 207 -6.46 -31.54 -11.46
C ALA A 207 -7.04 -32.14 -12.75
N LYS A 208 -7.65 -31.32 -13.61
CA LYS A 208 -8.15 -31.74 -14.92
C LYS A 208 -7.02 -32.24 -15.82
N GLY A 209 -5.89 -31.54 -15.86
CA GLY A 209 -4.71 -31.97 -16.62
C GLY A 209 -4.18 -33.33 -16.15
N ARG A 210 -4.08 -33.53 -14.82
CA ARG A 210 -3.69 -34.82 -14.22
C ARG A 210 -4.68 -35.93 -14.57
N PHE A 211 -5.97 -35.67 -14.45
CA PHE A 211 -7.03 -36.62 -14.80
C PHE A 211 -6.96 -37.04 -16.28
N LEU A 212 -6.87 -36.08 -17.20
CA LEU A 212 -6.77 -36.38 -18.64
C LEU A 212 -5.50 -37.15 -18.99
N ALA A 213 -4.37 -36.81 -18.37
CA ALA A 213 -3.11 -37.53 -18.57
C ALA A 213 -3.23 -38.99 -18.07
N GLN A 214 -3.83 -39.20 -16.90
CA GLN A 214 -4.05 -40.53 -16.34
C GLN A 214 -4.98 -41.35 -17.23
N ILE A 215 -6.14 -40.80 -17.62
CA ILE A 215 -7.09 -41.49 -18.51
C ILE A 215 -6.45 -41.81 -19.87
N SER A 216 -5.64 -40.92 -20.44
CA SER A 216 -4.93 -41.20 -21.69
C SER A 216 -3.98 -42.40 -21.57
N HIS A 217 -3.28 -42.53 -20.44
CA HIS A 217 -2.39 -43.66 -20.17
C HIS A 217 -3.18 -44.97 -19.99
N GLU A 218 -4.28 -44.93 -19.23
CA GLU A 218 -5.15 -46.07 -18.99
C GLU A 218 -5.88 -46.54 -20.25
N LEU A 219 -6.22 -45.64 -21.19
CA LEU A 219 -6.86 -45.99 -22.46
C LEU A 219 -5.87 -46.51 -23.51
N ARG A 220 -4.62 -46.01 -23.52
CA ARG A 220 -3.60 -46.47 -24.48
C ARG A 220 -3.24 -47.94 -24.29
N THR A 221 -3.19 -48.40 -23.05
CA THR A 221 -2.81 -49.78 -22.69
C THR A 221 -3.74 -50.85 -23.29
N PRO A 222 -5.07 -50.80 -23.08
CA PRO A 222 -6.00 -51.75 -23.70
C PRO A 222 -6.13 -51.51 -25.21
N LEU A 223 -6.05 -50.27 -25.69
CA LEU A 223 -6.09 -49.98 -27.14
C LEU A 223 -4.93 -50.66 -27.88
N ASN A 224 -3.71 -50.57 -27.34
CA ASN A 224 -2.55 -51.25 -27.89
C ASN A 224 -2.70 -52.78 -27.83
N ALA A 225 -3.33 -53.31 -26.77
CA ALA A 225 -3.59 -54.75 -26.66
C ALA A 225 -4.60 -55.25 -27.70
N VAL A 226 -5.64 -54.47 -28.03
CA VAL A 226 -6.61 -54.81 -29.07
C VAL A 226 -5.99 -54.73 -30.46
N ILE A 227 -5.19 -53.70 -30.74
CA ILE A 227 -4.49 -53.57 -32.04
C ILE A 227 -3.55 -54.76 -32.26
N GLY A 228 -2.80 -55.18 -31.24
CA GLY A 228 -1.91 -56.35 -31.34
C GLY A 228 -2.60 -57.71 -31.47
N LEU A 229 -3.93 -57.80 -31.28
CA LEU A 229 -4.72 -59.01 -31.56
C LEU A 229 -5.28 -59.03 -33.00
N GLY A 230 -5.23 -57.90 -33.71
CA GLY A 230 -5.70 -57.75 -35.08
C GLY A 230 -4.61 -57.89 -36.15
N GLU A 231 -3.34 -58.01 -35.74
CA GLU A 231 -2.18 -58.41 -36.56
C GLU A 231 -1.92 -59.92 -36.42
#